data_AF-A0A392SUX4-F1
#
_entry.id   AF-A0A392SUX4-F1
#
_cell.length_a   1.000
_cell.length_b   1.000
_cell.length_c   1.000
_cell.angle_alpha   90.00
_cell.angle_beta   90.00
_cell.angle_gamma   90.00
#
_symmetry.space_group_name_H-M   'P 1'
#
loop_
_entity.id
_entity.type
_entity.pdbx_description
1 polymer ?
#
loop_
_entity_poly.entity_id
_entity_poly.type
_entity_poly.pdbx_seq_one_letter_code
_entity_poly.pdbx_strand_id
1 'polypeptide(L)'
;MGVRHVLGTGIYLGLPSMIGRKKRDIFAYIKDRVWKRINSWRGRALSKAGKEVMIKSVLQAIPSYVMSVYLLPESTIKDIERMM
;
A
#
# COMPACT_ATOMS: atom_id res chain seq x y z
N MET A 1 -21.63 21.08 24.16
CA MET A 1 -20.57 20.07 23.95
C MET A 1 -20.29 19.96 22.47
N GLY A 2 -19.29 20.69 21.98
CA GLY A 2 -18.98 20.79 20.55
C GLY A 2 -18.02 19.70 20.12
N VAL A 3 -18.54 18.55 19.70
CA VAL A 3 -17.75 17.60 18.92
C VAL A 3 -17.48 18.27 17.58
N ARG A 4 -16.25 18.77 17.39
CA ARG A 4 -15.78 19.21 16.08
C ARG A 4 -15.90 18.01 15.15
N HIS A 5 -16.80 18.08 14.17
CA HIS A 5 -16.82 17.17 13.04
C HIS A 5 -15.44 17.27 12.37
N VAL A 6 -14.52 16.38 12.73
CA VAL A 6 -13.27 16.22 12.00
C VAL A 6 -13.64 15.61 10.66
N LEU A 7 -13.87 16.48 9.68
CA LEU A 7 -13.84 16.20 8.23
C LEU A 7 -12.41 15.81 7.78
N GLY A 8 -11.68 15.10 8.64
CA GLY A 8 -10.31 14.72 8.44
C GLY A 8 -10.27 13.33 7.83
N THR A 9 -9.66 13.23 6.66
CA THR A 9 -9.07 12.00 6.13
C THR A 9 -7.96 11.50 7.07
N GLY A 10 -8.31 11.14 8.30
CA GLY A 10 -7.37 10.65 9.31
C GLY A 10 -6.84 9.28 8.93
N ILE A 11 -5.58 9.02 9.22
CA ILE A 11 -4.97 7.69 9.04
C ILE A 11 -5.14 6.93 10.36
N TYR A 12 -5.91 5.85 10.33
CA TYR A 12 -6.07 4.92 11.43
C TYR A 12 -5.35 3.61 11.09
N LEU A 13 -4.43 3.16 11.95
CA LEU A 13 -3.61 1.95 11.73
C LEU A 13 -2.87 1.92 10.37
N GLY A 14 -2.47 3.10 9.86
CA GLY A 14 -1.80 3.20 8.56
C GLY A 14 -2.74 3.08 7.36
N LEU A 15 -4.05 3.07 7.60
CA LEU A 15 -5.12 3.04 6.61
C LEU A 15 -5.98 4.31 6.68
N PRO A 16 -6.49 4.81 5.55
CA PRO A 16 -7.35 6.00 5.53
C PRO A 16 -8.71 5.69 6.14
N SER A 17 -9.06 6.35 7.24
CA SER A 17 -10.30 6.11 8.00
C SER A 17 -11.57 6.46 7.21
N MET A 18 -11.48 7.29 6.17
CA MET A 18 -12.58 7.57 5.24
C MET A 18 -12.12 7.42 3.80
N ILE A 19 -12.80 6.55 3.05
CA ILE A 19 -12.63 6.43 1.60
C ILE A 19 -13.61 7.39 0.94
N GLY A 20 -13.11 8.56 0.51
CA GLY A 20 -13.88 9.53 -0.27
C GLY A 20 -14.12 9.09 -1.72
N ARG A 21 -14.69 9.99 -2.55
CA ARG A 21 -14.98 9.72 -3.98
C ARG A 21 -13.74 9.35 -4.81
N LYS A 22 -12.54 9.78 -4.41
CA LYS A 22 -11.29 9.53 -5.14
C LYS A 22 -10.55 8.29 -4.61
N LYS A 23 -11.13 7.11 -4.81
CA LYS A 23 -10.51 5.82 -4.41
C LYS A 23 -9.09 5.63 -4.96
N ARG A 24 -8.81 6.09 -6.19
CA ARG A 24 -7.48 5.94 -6.83
C ARG A 24 -6.38 6.70 -6.11
N ASP A 25 -6.64 7.95 -5.71
CA ASP A 25 -5.65 8.76 -4.97
C ASP A 25 -5.38 8.18 -3.58
N ILE A 26 -6.44 7.64 -2.96
CA ILE A 26 -6.34 6.97 -1.67
C ILE A 26 -5.48 5.71 -1.77
N PHE A 27 -5.49 4.98 -2.88
CA PHE A 27 -4.63 3.79 -3.02
C PHE A 27 -3.26 4.09 -3.66
N ALA A 28 -3.02 5.32 -4.12
CA ALA A 28 -1.71 5.73 -4.64
C ALA A 28 -0.61 5.64 -3.59
N TYR A 29 -0.91 5.85 -2.30
CA TYR A 29 0.08 5.68 -1.23
C TYR A 29 0.59 4.24 -1.13
N ILE A 30 -0.22 3.23 -1.52
CA ILE A 30 0.18 1.82 -1.46
C ILE A 30 1.28 1.58 -2.47
N LYS A 31 1.09 2.11 -3.69
CA LYS A 31 2.09 2.05 -4.76
C LYS A 31 3.39 2.74 -4.34
N ASP A 32 3.29 3.92 -3.72
CA ASP A 32 4.46 4.63 -3.19
C ASP A 32 5.21 3.81 -2.11
N ARG A 33 4.46 3.21 -1.16
CA ARG A 33 5.07 2.35 -0.12
C ARG A 33 5.79 1.14 -0.70
N VAL A 34 5.20 0.46 -1.69
CA VAL A 34 5.81 -0.66 -2.41
C VAL A 34 7.07 -0.19 -3.14
N TRP A 35 6.99 0.91 -3.89
CA TRP A 35 8.12 1.49 -4.62
C TRP A 35 9.30 1.86 -3.71
N LYS A 36 9.00 2.51 -2.58
CA LYS A 36 10.01 2.91 -1.59
C LYS A 36 10.72 1.70 -0.99
N ARG A 37 10.01 0.60 -0.74
CA ARG A 37 10.61 -0.66 -0.27
C ARG A 37 11.53 -1.27 -1.33
N ILE A 38 11.08 -1.36 -2.58
CA ILE A 38 11.89 -1.87 -3.70
C ILE A 38 13.18 -1.06 -3.86
N ASN A 39 13.08 0.27 -3.89
CA ASN A 39 14.25 1.15 -4.03
C ASN A 39 15.22 1.02 -2.86
N SER A 40 14.70 0.87 -1.62
CA SER A 40 15.54 0.63 -0.44
C SER A 40 16.36 -0.66 -0.54
N TRP A 41 15.90 -1.65 -1.32
CA TRP A 41 16.60 -2.94 -1.48
C TRP A 41 17.44 -3.01 -2.73
N ARG A 42 17.19 -2.15 -3.72
CA ARG A 42 17.99 -2.07 -4.95
C ARG A 42 19.47 -1.76 -4.66
N GLY A 43 19.75 -1.07 -3.55
CA GLY A 43 21.12 -0.84 -3.07
C GLY A 43 21.79 -2.05 -2.37
N ARG A 44 21.08 -3.17 -2.20
CA ARG A 44 21.60 -4.41 -1.60
C ARG A 44 21.79 -5.46 -2.69
N ALA A 45 22.97 -6.07 -2.74
CA ALA A 45 23.25 -7.18 -3.66
C ALA A 45 22.53 -8.46 -3.17
N LEU A 46 21.29 -8.64 -3.63
CA LEU A 46 20.47 -9.80 -3.31
C LEU A 46 20.53 -10.84 -4.43
N SER A 47 20.66 -12.11 -4.05
CA SER A 47 20.49 -13.23 -4.98
C SER A 47 19.06 -13.26 -5.54
N LYS A 48 18.86 -13.98 -6.66
CA LYS A 48 17.52 -14.15 -7.26
C LYS A 48 16.51 -14.72 -6.25
N ALA A 49 16.92 -15.74 -5.50
CA ALA A 49 16.12 -16.33 -4.43
C ALA A 49 15.84 -15.33 -3.30
N GLY A 50 16.83 -14.54 -2.90
CA GLY A 50 16.66 -13.49 -1.89
C GLY A 50 15.64 -12.43 -2.31
N LYS A 51 15.67 -12.00 -3.58
CA LYS A 51 14.67 -11.07 -4.13
C LYS A 51 13.26 -11.66 -4.11
N GLU A 52 13.11 -12.92 -4.54
CA GLU A 52 11.80 -13.60 -4.56
C GLU A 52 11.19 -13.72 -3.17
N VAL A 53 12.00 -14.13 -2.19
CA VAL A 53 11.55 -14.22 -0.78
C VAL A 53 11.12 -12.86 -0.27
N MET A 54 11.84 -11.79 -0.58
CA MET A 54 11.48 -10.43 -0.15
C MET A 54 10.20 -9.92 -0.80
N ILE A 55 9.98 -10.20 -2.08
CA ILE A 55 8.73 -9.87 -2.77
C ILE A 55 7.55 -10.57 -2.06
N LYS A 56 7.66 -11.87 -1.83
CA LYS A 56 6.59 -12.68 -1.22
C LYS A 56 6.34 -12.37 0.26
N SER A 57 7.38 -12.17 1.05
CA SER A 57 7.24 -11.97 2.50
C SER A 57 7.01 -10.51 2.88
N VAL A 58 7.57 -9.55 2.15
CA VAL A 58 7.56 -8.13 2.55
C VAL A 58 6.70 -7.27 1.62
N LEU A 59 6.83 -7.39 0.29
CA LEU A 59 6.03 -6.56 -0.61
C LEU A 59 4.57 -6.99 -0.62
N GLN A 60 4.27 -8.29 -0.70
CA GLN A 60 2.89 -8.79 -0.69
C GLN A 60 2.15 -8.50 0.62
N ALA A 61 2.84 -8.38 1.76
CA ALA A 61 2.20 -8.06 3.04
C ALA A 61 1.49 -6.70 3.04
N ILE A 62 1.99 -5.72 2.27
CA ILE A 62 1.43 -4.36 2.19
C ILE A 62 0.02 -4.37 1.55
N PRO A 63 -0.17 -4.83 0.31
CA PRO A 63 -1.50 -4.92 -0.30
C PRO A 63 -2.38 -5.93 0.45
N SER A 64 -1.86 -7.05 0.97
CA SER A 64 -2.67 -8.00 1.74
C SER A 64 -3.30 -7.37 2.98
N TYR A 65 -2.56 -6.53 3.71
CA TYR A 65 -3.11 -5.82 4.86
C TYR A 65 -4.24 -4.87 4.45
N VAL A 66 -4.06 -4.11 3.36
CA VAL A 66 -5.10 -3.20 2.87
C VAL A 66 -6.34 -3.96 2.39
N MET A 67 -6.14 -5.07 1.66
CA MET A 67 -7.22 -5.91 1.15
C MET A 67 -8.07 -6.52 2.27
N SER A 68 -7.50 -6.73 3.46
CA SER A 68 -8.26 -7.21 4.63
C SER A 68 -9.32 -6.22 5.12
N VAL A 69 -9.16 -4.92 4.82
CA VAL A 69 -10.05 -3.84 5.27
C VAL A 69 -10.83 -3.21 4.10
N TYR A 70 -10.27 -3.21 2.89
CA TYR A 70 -10.87 -2.57 1.72
C TYR A 70 -10.82 -3.44 0.47
N LEU A 71 -11.90 -3.39 -0.31
CA LEU A 71 -11.88 -3.91 -1.67
C LEU A 71 -11.10 -2.96 -2.59
N LEU A 72 -9.94 -3.42 -3.07
CA LEU A 72 -9.11 -2.67 -4.00
C LEU A 72 -9.67 -2.76 -5.44
N PRO A 73 -9.63 -1.66 -6.22
CA PRO A 73 -9.93 -1.72 -7.65
C PRO A 73 -8.91 -2.62 -8.37
N GLU A 74 -9.39 -3.44 -9.29
CA GLU A 74 -8.53 -4.37 -10.06
C GLU A 74 -7.38 -3.66 -10.79
N SER A 75 -7.62 -2.45 -11.30
CA SER A 75 -6.57 -1.60 -11.90
C SER A 75 -5.41 -1.31 -10.94
N THR A 76 -5.71 -1.08 -9.66
CA THR A 76 -4.70 -0.81 -8.63
C THR A 76 -3.92 -2.08 -8.28
N ILE A 77 -4.59 -3.24 -8.25
CA ILE A 77 -3.95 -4.53 -8.01
C ILE A 77 -2.97 -4.83 -9.15
N LYS A 78 -3.41 -4.71 -10.40
CA LYS A 78 -2.59 -4.92 -11.60
C LYS A 78 -1.38 -4.00 -11.65
N ASP A 79 -1.53 -2.72 -11.25
CA ASP A 79 -0.40 -1.80 -11.14
C ASP A 79 0.63 -2.30 -10.11
N ILE A 80 0.20 -2.75 -8.93
CA ILE A 80 1.09 -3.24 -7.87
C ILE A 80 1.79 -4.53 -8.30
N GLU A 81 1.08 -5.46 -8.95
CA GLU A 81 1.64 -6.70 -9.49
C GLU A 81 2.73 -6.43 -10.54
N ARG A 82 2.55 -5.40 -11.38
CA ARG A 82 3.54 -5.00 -12.38
C ARG A 82 4.80 -4.37 -11.78
N MET A 83 4.72 -3.88 -10.53
CA MET A 83 5.87 -3.29 -9.82
C MET A 83 6.71 -4.33 -9.07
N MET A 84 6.16 -5.49 -8.75
CA MET A 84 6.85 -6.60 -8.07
C MET A 84 7.68 -7.43 -9.04
#